data_AF-A0A9X2VHJ4-F1
#
_entry.id   AF-A0A9X2VHJ4-F1
#
_cell.length_a   1.000
_cell.length_b   1.000
_cell.length_c   1.000
_cell.angle_alpha   90.00
_cell.angle_beta   90.00
_cell.angle_gamma   90.00
#
_symmetry.space_group_name_H-M   'P 1'
#
loop_
_entity.id
_entity.type
_entity.pdbx_description
1 polymer ?
#
loop_
_entity_poly.entity_id
_entity_poly.type
_entity_poly.pdbx_seq_one_letter_code
_entity_poly.pdbx_strand_id
1 'polypeptide(L)'
;MVNVRKRLLLLLLCVLTAAGCATLKELSTLSARIQDEGYIGISVKHNTSNGFDTLAVTAYRTDEQNADVDALFRLIWDTYAEDVDRVVVTVNDESTSATKAELQAAYGPRKIQPAGGTSGAGHVIAWILVALLLVGGTTAAVIVRRRRRQRTKPPHQPRPYYKEP
;
A
#
# COMPACT_ATOMS: atom_id res chain seq x y z
N MET A 1 -11.62 -26.29 16.82
CA MET A 1 -10.41 -25.46 17.06
C MET A 1 -9.97 -24.83 15.76
N VAL A 2 -10.49 -23.66 15.41
CA VAL A 2 -10.06 -22.94 14.20
C VAL A 2 -8.61 -22.50 14.41
N ASN A 3 -7.71 -23.11 13.66
CA ASN A 3 -6.26 -22.99 13.82
C ASN A 3 -5.84 -21.52 13.93
N VAL A 4 -5.18 -21.15 15.03
CA VAL A 4 -4.61 -19.81 15.28
C VAL A 4 -3.77 -19.32 14.08
N ARG A 5 -3.11 -20.25 13.37
CA ARG A 5 -2.40 -20.01 12.11
C ARG A 5 -3.29 -19.44 10.99
N LYS A 6 -4.52 -19.96 10.83
CA LYS A 6 -5.49 -19.46 9.84
C LYS A 6 -5.97 -18.06 10.20
N ARG A 7 -6.17 -17.76 11.49
CA ARG A 7 -6.57 -16.42 11.96
C ARG A 7 -5.44 -15.39 11.77
N LEU A 8 -4.19 -15.77 12.02
CA LEU A 8 -3.03 -14.90 11.81
C LEU A 8 -2.79 -14.62 10.33
N LEU A 9 -2.91 -15.63 9.46
CA LEU A 9 -2.82 -15.45 8.00
C LEU A 9 -3.95 -14.56 7.49
N LEU A 10 -5.18 -14.70 7.99
CA LEU A 10 -6.30 -13.85 7.63
C LEU A 10 -6.05 -12.39 8.05
N LEU A 11 -5.52 -12.17 9.26
CA LEU A 11 -5.16 -10.82 9.73
C LEU A 11 -4.03 -10.19 8.92
N LEU A 12 -2.99 -10.96 8.59
CA LEU A 12 -1.90 -10.51 7.71
C LEU A 12 -2.45 -10.13 6.34
N LEU A 13 -3.30 -10.97 5.76
CA LEU A 13 -3.95 -10.69 4.48
C LEU A 13 -4.78 -9.40 4.55
N CYS A 14 -5.58 -9.19 5.61
CA CYS A 14 -6.37 -7.98 5.80
C CYS A 14 -5.52 -6.71 5.92
N VAL A 15 -4.39 -6.77 6.62
CA VAL A 15 -3.49 -5.60 6.78
C VAL A 15 -2.78 -5.28 5.47
N LEU A 16 -2.31 -6.30 4.73
CA LEU A 16 -1.71 -6.13 3.41
C LEU A 16 -2.70 -5.52 2.40
N THR A 17 -3.97 -5.94 2.44
CA THR A 17 -5.00 -5.34 1.59
C THR A 17 -5.29 -3.88 1.97
N ALA A 18 -5.24 -3.53 3.25
CA ALA A 18 -5.53 -2.16 3.68
C ALA A 18 -4.45 -1.15 3.25
N ALA A 19 -3.17 -1.54 3.27
CA ALA A 19 -2.06 -0.67 2.84
C ALA A 19 -2.04 -0.41 1.33
N GLY A 20 -2.49 -1.38 0.52
CA GLY A 20 -2.60 -1.21 -0.94
C GLY A 20 -3.76 -0.30 -1.37
N CYS A 21 -4.80 -0.13 -0.55
CA CYS A 21 -5.99 0.63 -0.95
C CYS A 21 -5.79 2.16 -0.99
N ALA A 22 -4.81 2.71 -0.26
CA ALA A 22 -4.63 4.16 -0.18
C ALA A 22 -4.18 4.77 -1.52
N THR A 23 -3.14 4.21 -2.14
CA THR A 23 -2.62 4.66 -3.44
C THR A 23 -3.62 4.43 -4.58
N LEU A 24 -4.35 3.30 -4.53
CA LEU A 24 -5.44 3.00 -5.46
C LEU A 24 -6.57 4.04 -5.40
N LYS A 25 -6.93 4.49 -4.19
CA LYS A 25 -7.97 5.51 -4.01
C LYS A 25 -7.57 6.85 -4.62
N GLU A 26 -6.33 7.29 -4.40
CA GLU A 26 -5.83 8.57 -4.95
C GLU A 26 -5.82 8.55 -6.49
N LEU A 27 -5.28 7.48 -7.09
CA LEU A 27 -5.28 7.31 -8.55
C LEU A 27 -6.71 7.27 -9.12
N SER A 28 -7.64 6.59 -8.44
CA SER A 28 -9.05 6.56 -8.87
C SER A 28 -9.72 7.93 -8.77
N THR A 29 -9.37 8.73 -7.76
CA THR A 29 -9.92 10.08 -7.57
C THR A 29 -9.41 11.03 -8.65
N LEU A 30 -8.11 10.97 -8.98
CA LEU A 30 -7.53 11.73 -10.07
C LEU A 30 -8.16 11.33 -11.42
N SER A 31 -8.30 10.02 -11.68
CA SER A 31 -8.93 9.53 -12.91
C SER A 31 -10.38 9.98 -13.05
N ALA A 32 -11.16 9.96 -11.96
CA ALA A 32 -12.55 10.42 -11.97
C ALA A 32 -12.64 11.91 -12.32
N ARG A 33 -11.79 12.75 -11.71
CA ARG A 33 -11.77 14.19 -12.02
C ARG A 33 -11.35 14.49 -13.46
N ILE A 34 -10.38 13.76 -13.99
CA ILE A 34 -9.98 13.90 -15.40
C ILE A 34 -11.15 13.49 -16.31
N GLN A 35 -11.93 12.48 -15.93
CA GLN A 35 -13.12 12.07 -16.67
C GLN A 35 -14.23 13.14 -16.62
N ASP A 36 -14.42 13.78 -15.47
CA ASP A 36 -15.40 14.87 -15.30
C ASP A 36 -15.09 16.09 -16.19
N GLU A 37 -13.81 16.31 -16.53
CA GLU A 37 -13.36 17.32 -17.51
C GLU A 37 -13.59 16.91 -18.98
N GLY A 38 -14.15 15.72 -19.23
CA GLY A 38 -14.53 15.24 -20.56
C GLY A 38 -13.47 14.41 -21.28
N TYR A 39 -12.41 13.99 -20.58
CA TYR A 39 -11.40 13.09 -21.15
C TYR A 39 -11.86 11.62 -21.05
N ILE A 40 -11.44 10.81 -22.02
CA ILE A 40 -11.72 9.38 -22.11
C ILE A 40 -10.42 8.56 -22.22
N GLY A 41 -10.49 7.25 -22.05
CA GLY A 41 -9.32 6.37 -22.19
C GLY A 41 -8.18 6.69 -21.21
N ILE A 42 -8.53 7.14 -19.99
CA ILE A 42 -7.59 7.65 -19.01
C ILE A 42 -6.74 6.50 -18.43
N SER A 43 -5.42 6.67 -18.45
CA SER A 43 -4.46 5.78 -17.83
C SER A 43 -3.49 6.60 -16.99
N VAL A 44 -3.55 6.44 -15.67
CA VAL A 44 -2.60 7.06 -14.74
C VAL A 44 -1.61 6.00 -14.25
N LYS A 45 -0.33 6.27 -14.38
CA LYS A 45 0.77 5.40 -13.94
C LYS A 45 1.74 6.20 -13.09
N HIS A 46 1.94 5.78 -11.86
CA HIS A 46 3.02 6.28 -11.03
C HIS A 46 4.19 5.29 -11.13
N ASN A 47 5.36 5.77 -11.52
CA ASN A 47 6.59 4.99 -11.61
C ASN A 47 7.69 5.65 -10.77
N THR A 48 8.34 4.86 -9.93
CA THR A 48 9.52 5.26 -9.16
C THR A 48 10.73 4.54 -9.72
N SER A 49 11.69 5.29 -10.26
CA SER A 49 12.93 4.71 -10.81
C SER A 49 14.13 5.46 -10.25
N ASN A 50 15.05 4.75 -9.60
CA ASN A 50 16.25 5.34 -8.97
C ASN A 50 15.93 6.47 -7.96
N GLY A 51 14.79 6.38 -7.27
CA GLY A 51 14.33 7.41 -6.34
C GLY A 51 13.80 8.69 -7.02
N PHE A 52 13.57 8.63 -8.34
CA PHE A 52 12.91 9.69 -9.10
C PHE A 52 11.46 9.27 -9.37
N ASP A 53 10.52 10.05 -8.86
CA ASP A 53 9.09 9.76 -8.92
C ASP A 53 8.46 10.46 -10.13
N THR A 54 7.93 9.66 -11.05
CA THR A 54 7.31 10.13 -12.29
C THR A 54 5.85 9.70 -12.37
N LEU A 55 4.96 10.67 -12.54
CA LEU A 55 3.55 10.44 -12.83
C LEU A 55 3.30 10.58 -14.33
N ALA A 56 2.90 9.50 -14.98
CA ALA A 56 2.47 9.50 -16.37
C ALA A 56 0.94 9.42 -16.46
N VAL A 57 0.32 10.40 -17.11
CA VAL A 57 -1.12 10.47 -17.37
C VAL A 57 -1.34 10.45 -18.86
N THR A 58 -2.00 9.41 -19.35
CA THR A 58 -2.46 9.32 -20.74
C THR A 58 -3.96 9.52 -20.76
N ALA A 59 -4.46 10.37 -21.65
CA ALA A 59 -5.87 10.65 -21.82
C ALA A 59 -6.18 10.94 -23.29
N TYR A 60 -7.44 10.79 -23.68
CA TYR A 60 -7.91 11.10 -25.01
C TYR A 60 -9.08 12.07 -24.93
N ARG A 61 -9.18 12.97 -25.91
CA ARG A 61 -10.30 13.92 -26.03
C ARG A 61 -10.73 13.95 -27.48
N THR A 62 -12.03 13.75 -27.72
CA THR A 62 -12.60 13.72 -29.08
C THR A 62 -12.61 15.08 -29.77
N ASP A 63 -12.45 16.16 -29.02
CA ASP A 63 -12.35 17.53 -29.52
C ASP A 63 -10.90 18.00 -29.44
N GLU A 64 -10.19 17.91 -30.57
CA GLU A 64 -8.77 18.28 -30.70
C GLU A 64 -8.54 19.79 -30.49
N GLN A 65 -9.54 20.65 -30.72
CA GLN A 65 -9.41 22.10 -30.53
C GLN A 65 -9.38 22.52 -29.05
N ASN A 66 -9.80 21.65 -28.14
CA ASN A 66 -9.87 21.91 -26.70
C ASN A 66 -9.01 20.95 -25.87
N ALA A 67 -8.01 20.31 -26.47
CA ALA A 67 -7.04 19.49 -25.73
C ALA A 67 -6.07 20.40 -24.93
N ASP A 68 -6.60 21.07 -23.90
CA ASP A 68 -5.82 21.95 -23.04
C ASP A 68 -4.99 21.10 -22.05
N VAL A 69 -3.73 20.86 -22.45
CA VAL A 69 -2.75 20.13 -21.64
C VAL A 69 -2.42 20.91 -20.36
N ASP A 70 -2.47 22.24 -20.37
CA ASP A 70 -2.20 23.09 -19.21
C ASP A 70 -3.28 22.92 -18.13
N ALA A 71 -4.54 22.85 -18.56
CA ALA A 71 -5.65 22.53 -17.65
C ALA A 71 -5.45 21.18 -16.96
N LEU A 72 -4.91 20.18 -17.67
CA LEU A 72 -4.64 18.86 -17.08
C LEU A 72 -3.49 18.91 -16.08
N PHE A 73 -2.39 19.61 -16.39
CA PHE A 73 -1.29 19.82 -15.45
C PHE A 73 -1.74 20.51 -14.18
N ARG A 74 -2.56 21.56 -14.31
CA ARG A 74 -3.16 22.27 -13.18
C ARG A 74 -4.07 21.35 -12.36
N LEU A 75 -4.91 20.55 -13.01
CA LEU A 75 -5.78 19.60 -12.34
C LEU A 75 -4.96 18.59 -11.52
N ILE A 76 -3.92 18.00 -12.13
CA ILE A 76 -3.02 17.06 -11.46
C ILE A 76 -2.34 17.73 -10.27
N TRP A 77 -1.82 18.95 -10.45
CA TRP A 77 -1.15 19.72 -9.39
C TRP A 77 -2.05 20.01 -8.19
N ASP A 78 -3.32 20.30 -8.45
CA ASP A 78 -4.31 20.64 -7.42
C ASP A 78 -4.92 19.41 -6.72
N THR A 79 -4.81 18.21 -7.30
CA THR A 79 -5.58 17.05 -6.85
C THR A 79 -4.73 15.86 -6.44
N TYR A 80 -3.53 15.71 -6.99
CA TYR A 80 -2.67 14.57 -6.70
C TYR A 80 -1.89 14.78 -5.39
N ALA A 81 -2.21 13.96 -4.40
CA ALA A 81 -1.68 14.10 -3.04
C ALA A 81 -0.26 13.56 -2.84
N GLU A 82 0.30 12.80 -3.80
CA GLU A 82 1.66 12.28 -3.66
C GLU A 82 2.68 13.30 -4.20
N ASP A 83 3.88 13.28 -3.62
CA ASP A 83 5.00 14.07 -4.12
C ASP A 83 5.60 13.40 -5.36
N VAL A 84 5.83 14.17 -6.42
CA VAL A 84 6.38 13.67 -7.69
C VAL A 84 7.37 14.69 -8.23
N ASP A 85 8.47 14.20 -8.79
CA ASP A 85 9.51 15.04 -9.37
C ASP A 85 9.13 15.52 -10.78
N ARG A 86 8.40 14.67 -11.51
CA ARG A 86 7.99 14.92 -12.89
C ARG A 86 6.60 14.41 -13.16
N VAL A 87 5.83 15.20 -13.89
CA VAL A 87 4.55 14.81 -14.48
C VAL A 87 4.71 14.77 -16.00
N VAL A 88 4.27 13.67 -16.61
CA VAL A 88 4.20 13.49 -18.06
C VAL A 88 2.73 13.33 -18.41
N VAL A 89 2.22 14.22 -19.25
CA VAL A 89 0.85 14.19 -19.74
C VAL A 89 0.90 13.85 -21.22
N THR A 90 0.09 12.89 -21.64
CA THR A 90 -0.11 12.52 -23.04
C THR A 90 -1.58 12.68 -23.39
N VAL A 91 -1.91 13.60 -24.28
CA VAL A 91 -3.28 13.83 -24.78
C VAL A 91 -3.29 13.67 -26.29
N ASN A 92 -4.14 12.78 -26.82
CA ASN A 92 -4.25 12.54 -28.27
C ASN A 92 -2.88 12.26 -28.93
N ASP A 93 -2.07 11.41 -28.28
CA ASP A 93 -0.70 11.04 -28.69
C ASP A 93 0.36 12.16 -28.61
N GLU A 94 -0.02 13.39 -28.24
CA GLU A 94 0.93 14.47 -27.94
C GLU A 94 1.36 14.40 -26.47
N SER A 95 2.67 14.31 -26.23
CA SER A 95 3.23 14.22 -24.88
C SER A 95 3.94 15.50 -24.49
N THR A 96 3.57 16.03 -23.32
CA THR A 96 4.27 17.15 -22.66
C THR A 96 4.69 16.70 -21.26
N SER A 97 5.81 17.21 -20.77
CA SER A 97 6.27 16.94 -19.41
C SER A 97 6.60 18.23 -18.68
N ALA A 98 6.31 18.26 -17.40
CA ALA A 98 6.67 19.34 -16.51
C ALA A 98 7.25 18.78 -15.21
N THR A 99 8.29 19.42 -14.72
CA THR A 99 8.90 19.14 -13.42
C THR A 99 8.11 19.78 -12.29
N LYS A 100 8.30 19.30 -11.06
CA LYS A 100 7.71 19.90 -9.86
C LYS A 100 8.00 21.41 -9.76
N ALA A 101 9.23 21.81 -10.07
CA ALA A 101 9.65 23.21 -10.02
C ALA A 101 8.92 24.07 -11.05
N GLU A 102 8.74 23.57 -12.28
CA GLU A 102 7.99 24.25 -13.34
C GLU A 102 6.51 24.37 -12.98
N LEU A 103 5.89 23.30 -12.47
CA LEU A 103 4.49 23.31 -12.03
C LEU A 103 4.27 24.27 -10.86
N GLN A 104 5.20 24.30 -9.90
CA GLN A 104 5.15 25.25 -8.78
C GLN A 104 5.36 26.69 -9.23
N ALA A 105 6.24 26.93 -10.20
CA ALA A 105 6.43 28.27 -10.78
C ALA A 105 5.20 28.74 -11.56
N ALA A 106 4.54 27.83 -12.28
CA ALA A 106 3.36 28.12 -13.09
C ALA A 106 2.08 28.33 -12.25
N TYR A 107 1.81 27.45 -11.29
CA TYR A 107 0.54 27.42 -10.56
C TYR A 107 0.65 27.83 -9.09
N GLY A 108 1.86 28.07 -8.59
CA GLY A 108 2.11 28.44 -7.21
C GLY A 108 2.13 27.23 -6.25
N PRO A 109 2.03 27.49 -4.94
CA PRO A 109 2.08 26.44 -3.92
C PRO A 109 0.89 25.48 -4.06
N ARG A 110 1.15 24.18 -3.84
CA ARG A 110 0.11 23.15 -3.89
C ARG A 110 -0.98 23.42 -2.86
N LYS A 111 -2.24 23.23 -3.27
CA LYS A 111 -3.41 23.29 -2.39
C LYS A 111 -3.47 22.11 -1.42
N ILE A 112 -3.01 20.95 -1.88
CA ILE A 112 -2.91 19.74 -1.09
C ILE A 112 -1.45 19.57 -0.69
N GLN A 113 -1.16 19.60 0.60
CA GLN A 113 0.17 19.23 1.07
C GLN A 113 0.38 17.76 0.74
N PRO A 114 1.52 17.40 0.11
CA PRO A 114 1.76 16.00 -0.18
C PRO A 114 1.70 15.23 1.12
N ALA A 115 1.00 14.09 1.12
CA ALA A 115 0.96 13.22 2.28
C ALA A 115 2.41 12.83 2.56
N GLY A 116 3.02 13.51 3.54
CA GLY A 116 4.45 13.40 3.80
C GLY A 116 4.78 11.92 3.88
N GLY A 117 5.63 11.46 2.96
CA GLY A 117 5.98 10.06 2.85
C GLY A 117 6.26 9.54 4.25
N THR A 118 5.55 8.51 4.65
CA THR A 118 5.75 7.81 5.93
C THR A 118 7.09 7.05 5.94
N SER A 119 8.16 7.67 5.44
CA SER A 119 9.51 7.15 5.34
C SER A 119 10.21 7.05 6.71
N GLY A 120 9.58 7.50 7.79
CA GLY A 120 10.02 7.22 9.17
C GLY A 120 8.99 6.43 9.98
N ALA A 121 7.75 6.94 10.09
CA ALA A 121 6.74 6.37 10.98
C ALA A 121 6.14 5.04 10.48
N GLY A 122 5.96 4.88 9.17
CA GLY A 122 5.43 3.64 8.58
C GLY A 122 6.40 2.48 8.73
N HIS A 123 7.70 2.76 8.60
CA HIS A 123 8.76 1.78 8.88
C HIS A 123 8.77 1.36 10.35
N VAL A 124 8.66 2.31 11.29
CA VAL A 124 8.60 2.00 12.73
C VAL A 124 7.37 1.17 13.06
N ILE A 125 6.19 1.50 12.52
CA ILE A 125 4.97 0.70 12.73
C ILE A 125 5.11 -0.69 12.11
N ALA A 126 5.71 -0.81 10.92
CA ALA A 126 5.98 -2.11 10.30
C ALA A 126 6.97 -2.95 11.14
N TRP A 127 8.05 -2.34 11.65
CA TRP A 127 9.01 -2.99 12.54
C TRP A 127 8.38 -3.38 13.88
N ILE A 128 7.49 -2.55 14.43
CA ILE A 128 6.70 -2.87 15.63
C ILE A 128 5.79 -4.06 15.35
N LEU A 129 5.08 -4.09 14.23
CA LEU A 129 4.22 -5.21 13.85
C LEU A 129 5.02 -6.51 13.64
N VAL A 130 6.18 -6.43 12.99
CA VAL A 130 7.10 -7.57 12.81
C VAL A 130 7.64 -8.05 14.16
N ALA A 131 8.07 -7.15 15.03
CA ALA A 131 8.55 -7.49 16.37
C ALA A 131 7.45 -8.14 17.21
N LEU A 132 6.21 -7.61 17.16
CA LEU A 132 5.06 -8.14 17.89
C LEU A 132 4.65 -9.52 17.36
N LEU A 133 4.76 -9.75 16.04
CA LEU A 133 4.59 -11.07 15.42
C LEU A 133 5.66 -12.07 15.84
N LEU A 134 6.92 -11.66 15.92
CA LEU A 134 8.02 -12.53 16.37
C LEU A 134 7.87 -12.89 17.86
N VAL A 135 7.56 -11.91 18.71
CA VAL A 135 7.36 -12.14 20.15
C VAL A 135 6.10 -12.97 20.41
N GLY A 136 4.99 -12.65 19.73
CA GLY A 136 3.74 -13.43 19.82
C GLY A 136 3.90 -14.86 19.28
N GLY A 137 4.62 -15.03 18.17
CA GLY A 137 4.90 -16.33 17.56
C GLY A 137 5.78 -17.22 18.44
N THR A 138 6.86 -16.67 19.02
CA THR A 138 7.76 -17.40 19.91
C THR A 138 7.09 -17.79 21.22
N THR A 139 6.37 -16.88 21.87
CA THR A 139 5.60 -17.18 23.10
C THR A 139 4.53 -18.24 22.87
N ALA A 140 3.76 -18.15 21.77
CA ALA A 140 2.79 -19.16 21.41
C ALA A 140 3.45 -20.53 21.13
N ALA A 141 4.59 -20.56 20.43
CA ALA A 141 5.33 -21.79 20.17
C ALA A 141 5.84 -22.44 21.47
N VAL A 142 6.34 -21.65 22.41
CA VAL A 142 6.78 -22.12 23.74
C VAL A 142 5.59 -22.70 24.52
N ILE A 143 4.45 -22.00 24.57
CA ILE A 143 3.25 -22.49 25.28
C ILE A 143 2.76 -23.80 24.68
N VAL A 144 2.71 -23.93 23.34
CA VAL A 144 2.30 -25.16 22.66
C VAL A 144 3.29 -26.30 22.94
N ARG A 145 4.61 -26.02 22.90
CA ARG A 145 5.64 -27.02 23.22
C ARG A 145 5.55 -27.49 24.67
N ARG A 146 5.29 -26.56 25.61
CA ARG A 146 5.12 -26.87 27.03
C ARG A 146 3.86 -27.70 27.29
N ARG A 147 2.73 -27.35 26.66
CA ARG A 147 1.49 -28.14 26.73
C ARG A 147 1.61 -29.53 26.12
N ARG A 148 2.32 -29.67 25.00
CA ARG A 148 2.59 -31.00 24.41
C ARG A 148 3.39 -31.89 25.35
N ARG A 149 4.44 -31.35 25.97
CA ARG A 149 5.26 -32.10 26.95
C ARG A 149 4.49 -32.54 28.18
N GLN A 150 3.53 -31.74 28.63
CA GLN A 150 2.67 -32.10 29.78
C GLN A 150 1.67 -33.21 29.46
N ARG A 151 1.26 -33.38 28.19
CA ARG A 151 0.35 -34.45 27.76
C ARG A 151 1.03 -35.80 27.57
N THR A 152 2.35 -35.83 27.51
CA THR A 152 3.16 -37.06 27.41
C THR A 152 3.78 -37.45 28.75
N LYS A 153 3.13 -37.14 29.88
CA LYS A 153 3.50 -37.82 31.13
C LYS A 153 3.08 -39.29 30.97
N PRO A 154 4.01 -40.26 31.00
CA PRO A 154 3.65 -41.66 30.85
C PRO A 154 2.68 -42.06 31.98
N PRO A 155 1.64 -42.86 31.69
CA PRO A 155 0.73 -43.35 32.72
C PRO A 155 1.55 -44.11 33.77
N HIS A 156 1.24 -43.89 35.06
CA HIS A 156 1.79 -44.69 36.15
C HIS A 156 1.62 -46.17 35.80
N GLN A 157 2.73 -46.89 35.62
CA GLN A 157 2.68 -48.34 35.44
C GLN A 157 2.21 -48.96 36.76
N PRO A 158 1.13 -49.77 36.76
CA PRO A 158 0.72 -50.49 37.94
C PRO A 158 1.82 -51.48 38.35
N ARG A 159 2.20 -51.47 39.63
CA ARG A 159 3.21 -52.38 40.19
C ARG A 159 2.71 -53.83 40.07
N PRO A 160 3.55 -54.78 39.62
CA PRO A 160 3.15 -56.18 39.54
C PRO A 160 2.84 -56.73 40.94
N TYR A 161 1.67 -57.34 41.06
CA TYR A 161 1.18 -57.99 42.27
C TYR A 161 1.84 -59.38 42.37
N TYR A 162 2.77 -59.55 43.30
CA TYR A 162 3.33 -60.87 43.60
C TYR A 162 2.31 -61.67 44.41
N LYS A 163 1.95 -62.86 43.92
CA LYS A 163 1.31 -63.90 44.74
C LYS A 163 2.40 -64.68 45.45
N GLU A 164 2.41 -64.63 46.77
CA GLU A 164 3.22 -65.52 47.61
C GLU A 164 2.63 -66.95 47.59
N PRO A 165 3.49 -67.98 47.66
CA PRO A 165 3.09 -69.39 47.60
C PRO A 165 2.41 -69.89 48.89
#